data_AF-A0A8C3UHF3-F1
#
_entry.id   AF-A0A8C3UHF3-F1
#
_cell.length_a   1.000
_cell.length_b   1.000
_cell.length_c   1.000
_cell.angle_alpha   90.00
_cell.angle_beta   90.00
_cell.angle_gamma   90.00
#
_symmetry.space_group_name_H-M   'P 1'
#
loop_
_entity.id
_entity.type
_entity.pdbx_description
1 polymer ?
#
loop_
_entity_poly.entity_id
_entity_poly.type
_entity_poly.pdbx_seq_one_letter_code
_entity_poly.pdbx_strand_id
1 'polypeptide(L)'
;DKILDCPEGSLFITTINKTQLSYVLGIVVAEKIMGIVPEGTHEWEKFVPPEELERLLESNGFAVKTMSGMLYNPLSGSWSWMESTGLNYAVHAVKAGAWAQSHATDTPPETDIQQHSATAGTAGTVPHGTV
;
A
#
# COMPACT_ATOMS: atom_id res chain seq x y z
N ASP A 1 7.68 15.92 7.77
CA ASP A 1 6.80 15.19 6.83
C ASP A 1 7.44 14.77 5.49
N LYS A 2 8.73 15.07 5.22
CA LYS A 2 9.40 14.73 3.93
C LYS A 2 9.75 13.24 3.71
N ILE A 3 9.73 12.39 4.73
CA ILE A 3 10.24 11.00 4.64
C ILE A 3 9.26 10.08 3.89
N LEU A 4 7.95 10.35 3.96
CA LEU A 4 6.92 9.56 3.28
C LEU A 4 6.68 10.00 1.83
N ASP A 5 7.27 11.10 1.37
CA ASP A 5 7.10 11.62 0.01
C ASP A 5 8.24 11.26 -0.94
N CYS A 6 9.30 10.62 -0.45
CA CYS A 6 10.30 9.99 -1.30
C CYS A 6 9.69 8.76 -2.00
N PRO A 7 10.05 8.50 -3.27
CA PRO A 7 9.87 7.18 -3.85
C PRO A 7 10.43 6.13 -2.88
N GLU A 8 9.65 5.09 -2.57
CA GLU A 8 10.03 4.01 -1.65
C GLU A 8 10.19 4.39 -0.16
N GLY A 9 9.52 5.46 0.31
CA GLY A 9 9.50 5.82 1.73
C GLY A 9 9.06 4.67 2.64
N SER A 10 9.85 4.38 3.69
CA SER A 10 9.56 3.33 4.68
C SER A 10 8.73 3.85 5.85
N LEU A 11 7.76 3.05 6.27
CA LEU A 11 6.88 3.27 7.42
C LEU A 11 7.01 2.08 8.37
N PHE A 12 7.24 2.37 9.66
CA PHE A 12 7.28 1.38 10.72
C PHE A 12 6.18 1.66 11.73
N ILE A 13 5.39 0.64 12.08
CA ILE A 13 4.29 0.74 13.05
C ILE A 13 4.43 -0.38 14.06
N THR A 14 4.22 -0.08 15.34
CA THR A 14 4.05 -1.09 16.40
C THR A 14 2.69 -0.92 17.06
N THR A 15 2.01 -2.02 17.35
CA THR A 15 0.71 -2.00 18.02
C THR A 15 0.39 -3.32 18.70
N ILE A 16 -0.58 -3.31 19.62
CA ILE A 16 -1.07 -4.51 20.30
C ILE A 16 -2.20 -5.11 19.46
N ASN A 17 -2.16 -6.43 19.28
CA ASN A 17 -3.13 -7.17 18.48
C ASN A 17 -4.48 -7.27 19.22
N LYS A 18 -5.60 -7.33 18.51
CA LYS A 18 -6.92 -7.58 19.10
C LYS A 18 -7.23 -9.10 19.22
N THR A 19 -6.39 -9.86 19.95
CA THR A 19 -6.69 -11.23 20.43
C THR A 19 -7.01 -11.39 21.93
N GLN A 20 -7.71 -12.46 22.31
CA GLN A 20 -7.92 -12.80 23.73
C GLN A 20 -6.61 -12.93 24.52
N LEU A 21 -5.52 -13.37 23.88
CA LEU A 21 -4.20 -13.49 24.50
C LEU A 21 -3.66 -12.12 24.93
N SER A 22 -3.73 -11.12 24.06
CA SER A 22 -3.33 -9.75 24.35
C SER A 22 -4.19 -9.06 25.39
N TYR A 23 -5.49 -9.38 25.47
CA TYR A 23 -6.33 -8.89 26.57
C TYR A 23 -5.82 -9.41 27.92
N VAL A 24 -5.59 -10.73 28.01
CA VAL A 24 -5.15 -11.37 29.25
C VAL A 24 -3.76 -10.90 29.65
N LEU A 25 -2.78 -10.94 28.73
CA LEU A 25 -1.41 -10.60 29.09
C LEU A 25 -1.18 -9.09 29.19
N GLY A 26 -1.67 -8.32 28.21
CA GLY A 26 -1.42 -6.89 28.10
C GLY A 26 -2.23 -6.04 29.07
N ILE A 27 -3.43 -6.49 29.45
CA ILE A 27 -4.30 -5.73 30.36
C ILE A 27 -4.35 -6.41 31.73
N VAL A 28 -4.85 -7.65 31.80
CA VAL A 28 -5.11 -8.30 33.10
C VAL A 28 -3.80 -8.56 33.85
N VAL A 29 -2.82 -9.20 33.20
CA VAL A 29 -1.55 -9.54 33.85
C VAL A 29 -0.70 -8.29 34.05
N ALA A 30 -0.44 -7.53 32.99
CA ALA A 30 0.50 -6.40 33.06
C ALA A 30 0.00 -5.24 33.94
N GLU A 31 -1.28 -4.87 33.86
CA GLU A 31 -1.81 -3.72 34.62
C GLU A 31 -2.29 -4.12 36.01
N LYS A 32 -3.13 -5.17 36.10
CA LYS A 32 -3.87 -5.48 37.33
C LYS A 32 -3.13 -6.39 38.28
N ILE A 33 -2.32 -7.33 37.77
CA ILE A 33 -1.63 -8.31 38.60
C ILE A 33 -0.20 -7.86 38.88
N MET A 34 0.55 -7.49 37.85
CA MET A 34 1.99 -7.20 37.96
C MET A 34 2.28 -5.71 38.16
N GLY A 35 1.35 -4.81 37.85
CA GLY A 35 1.53 -3.37 37.99
C GLY A 35 2.69 -2.81 37.16
N ILE A 36 2.97 -3.41 35.99
CA ILE A 36 4.04 -3.00 35.09
C ILE A 36 3.75 -1.61 34.51
N VAL A 37 2.48 -1.32 34.25
CA VAL A 37 1.98 -0.02 33.80
C VAL A 37 0.71 0.35 34.59
N PRO A 38 0.33 1.65 34.65
CA PRO A 38 -0.90 2.07 35.32
C PRO A 38 -2.15 1.39 34.77
N GLU A 39 -3.16 1.17 35.62
CA GLU A 39 -4.46 0.66 35.17
C GLU A 39 -5.13 1.63 34.17
N GLY A 40 -5.68 1.06 33.10
CA GLY A 40 -6.30 1.82 32.01
C GLY A 40 -5.31 2.33 30.97
N THR A 41 -4.04 1.90 31.03
CA THR A 41 -3.06 2.20 29.98
C THR A 41 -3.50 1.61 28.64
N HIS A 42 -4.10 0.43 28.67
CA HIS A 42 -4.57 -0.29 27.51
C HIS A 42 -6.10 -0.43 27.50
N GLU A 43 -6.71 0.08 26.44
CA GLU A 43 -8.13 -0.10 26.16
C GLU A 43 -8.32 -1.12 25.05
N TRP A 44 -8.91 -2.27 25.39
CA TRP A 44 -9.07 -3.42 24.48
C TRP A 44 -9.69 -3.05 23.12
N GLU A 45 -10.67 -2.16 23.13
CA GLU A 45 -11.41 -1.80 21.92
C GLU A 45 -10.58 -1.05 20.89
N LYS A 46 -9.48 -0.41 21.33
CA LYS A 46 -8.56 0.35 20.48
C LYS A 46 -7.46 -0.52 19.86
N PHE A 47 -7.36 -1.79 20.24
CA PHE A 47 -6.38 -2.69 19.66
C PHE A 47 -6.75 -3.01 18.21
N VAL A 48 -5.74 -3.24 17.37
CA VAL A 48 -5.93 -3.39 15.92
C VAL A 48 -5.45 -4.78 15.51
N PRO A 49 -6.28 -5.58 14.83
CA PRO A 49 -5.83 -6.82 14.19
C PRO A 49 -4.79 -6.54 13.08
N PRO A 50 -3.78 -7.42 12.92
CA PRO A 50 -2.83 -7.39 11.81
C PRO A 50 -3.47 -7.16 10.44
N GLU A 51 -4.55 -7.90 10.16
CA GLU A 51 -5.22 -7.91 8.86
C GLU A 51 -5.94 -6.58 8.59
N GLU A 52 -6.42 -5.91 9.63
CA GLU A 52 -7.03 -4.59 9.52
C GLU A 52 -5.97 -3.53 9.22
N LEU A 53 -4.83 -3.58 9.93
CA LEU A 53 -3.73 -2.65 9.67
C LEU A 53 -3.15 -2.83 8.26
N GLU A 54 -2.98 -4.09 7.81
CA GLU A 54 -2.52 -4.41 6.47
C GLU A 54 -3.45 -3.82 5.40
N ARG A 55 -4.76 -4.04 5.51
CA ARG A 55 -5.75 -3.44 4.59
C ARG A 55 -5.70 -1.92 4.59
N LEU A 56 -5.54 -1.29 5.75
CA LEU A 56 -5.42 0.16 5.85
C LEU A 56 -4.15 0.65 5.13
N LEU A 57 -3.01 -0.02 5.32
CA LEU A 57 -1.76 0.34 4.64
C LEU A 57 -1.88 0.18 3.12
N GLU A 58 -2.41 -0.95 2.65
CA GLU A 58 -2.59 -1.24 1.23
C GLU A 58 -3.53 -0.24 0.54
N SER A 59 -4.67 0.06 1.17
CA SER A 59 -5.62 1.06 0.65
C SER A 59 -5.05 2.48 0.58
N ASN A 60 -3.98 2.77 1.34
CA ASN A 60 -3.26 4.04 1.34
C ASN A 60 -1.97 4.00 0.49
N GLY A 61 -1.80 2.99 -0.37
CA GLY A 61 -0.68 2.90 -1.30
C GLY A 61 0.63 2.46 -0.65
N PHE A 62 0.58 1.72 0.45
CA PHE A 62 1.75 1.07 1.05
C PHE A 62 1.73 -0.44 0.78
N ALA A 63 2.90 -1.02 0.53
CA ALA A 63 3.09 -2.46 0.50
C ALA A 63 3.75 -2.93 1.79
N VAL A 64 3.10 -3.85 2.51
CA VAL A 64 3.69 -4.49 3.70
C VAL A 64 4.85 -5.40 3.27
N LYS A 65 6.01 -5.24 3.90
CA LYS A 65 7.23 -6.01 3.60
C LYS A 65 7.54 -7.06 4.65
N THR A 66 7.34 -6.71 5.92
CA THR A 66 7.47 -7.68 7.00
C THR A 66 6.54 -7.32 8.15
N MET A 67 6.14 -8.35 8.87
CA MET A 67 5.38 -8.26 10.10
C MET A 67 5.91 -9.29 11.09
N SER A 68 6.15 -8.89 12.33
CA SER A 68 6.67 -9.79 13.35
C SER A 68 6.17 -9.38 14.72
N GLY A 69 5.94 -10.36 15.59
CA GLY A 69 5.61 -10.11 16.97
C GLY A 69 6.79 -9.65 17.80
N MET A 70 6.51 -9.11 18.98
CA MET A 70 7.54 -8.80 19.97
C MET A 70 7.13 -9.31 21.35
N LEU A 71 8.09 -9.75 22.14
CA LEU A 71 7.88 -10.14 23.53
C LEU A 71 8.84 -9.40 24.45
N TYR A 72 8.29 -8.86 25.53
CA TYR A 72 9.06 -8.26 26.60
C TYR A 72 9.32 -9.28 27.71
N ASN A 73 10.57 -9.42 28.12
CA ASN A 73 10.94 -10.18 29.31
C ASN A 73 11.19 -9.20 30.47
N PRO A 74 10.31 -9.14 31.50
CA PRO A 74 10.47 -8.22 32.62
C PRO A 74 11.65 -8.58 33.54
N LEU A 75 12.11 -9.83 33.55
CA LEU A 75 13.24 -10.25 34.39
C LEU A 75 14.58 -9.74 33.85
N SER A 76 14.75 -9.78 32.52
CA SER A 76 15.96 -9.27 31.86
C SER A 76 15.81 -7.83 31.36
N GLY A 77 14.61 -7.28 31.35
CA GLY A 77 14.31 -5.96 30.80
C GLY A 77 14.49 -5.84 29.29
N SER A 78 14.49 -6.96 28.56
CA SER A 78 14.83 -7.01 27.14
C SER A 78 13.66 -7.41 26.25
N TRP A 79 13.66 -6.90 25.02
CA TRP A 79 12.71 -7.27 23.97
C TRP A 79 13.29 -8.33 23.04
N SER A 80 12.43 -9.18 22.48
CA SER A 80 12.78 -10.18 21.47
C SER A 80 11.73 -10.25 20.38
N TRP A 81 12.15 -10.51 19.14
CA TRP A 81 11.26 -10.73 18.01
C TRP A 81 10.61 -12.12 18.09
N MET A 82 9.38 -12.22 17.61
CA MET A 82 8.61 -13.45 17.52
C MET A 82 8.01 -13.60 16.13
N GLU A 83 7.81 -14.83 15.68
CA GLU A 83 7.03 -15.12 14.47
C GLU A 83 5.53 -14.85 14.70
N SER A 84 5.03 -15.11 15.91
CA SER A 84 3.61 -14.92 16.25
C SER A 84 3.28 -13.46 16.56
N THR A 85 2.24 -12.93 15.92
CA THR A 85 1.67 -11.59 16.16
C THR A 85 0.58 -11.59 17.23
N GLY A 86 0.33 -12.70 17.92
CA GLY A 86 -0.83 -12.88 18.79
C GLY A 86 -0.91 -11.95 20.00
N LEU A 87 0.20 -11.34 20.42
CA LEU A 87 0.22 -10.37 21.52
C LEU A 87 0.31 -8.94 20.98
N ASN A 88 1.41 -8.61 20.33
CA ASN A 88 1.66 -7.33 19.68
C ASN A 88 2.52 -7.61 18.45
N TYR A 89 2.67 -6.61 17.59
CA TYR A 89 3.42 -6.76 16.37
C TYR A 89 4.03 -5.43 15.90
N ALA A 90 5.09 -5.56 15.10
CA ALA A 90 5.72 -4.50 14.35
C ALA A 90 5.53 -4.78 12.86
N VAL A 91 5.25 -3.73 12.09
CA VAL A 91 5.11 -3.76 10.63
C VAL A 91 6.14 -2.85 10.00
N HIS A 92 6.79 -3.32 8.94
CA HIS A 92 7.50 -2.48 7.98
C HIS A 92 6.73 -2.46 6.68
N ALA A 93 6.36 -1.28 6.22
CA ALA A 93 5.71 -1.06 4.94
C ALA A 93 6.48 -0.01 4.13
N VAL A 94 6.37 -0.06 2.81
CA VAL A 94 6.99 0.90 1.91
C VAL A 94 5.94 1.51 1.00
N LYS A 95 6.06 2.81 0.70
CA LYS A 95 5.18 3.49 -0.25
C LYS A 95 5.35 2.84 -1.62
N ALA A 96 4.27 2.28 -2.16
CA ALA A 96 4.25 1.77 -3.53
C ALA A 96 4.44 2.97 -4.46
N GLY A 97 5.52 2.98 -5.24
CA GLY A 97 5.82 4.07 -6.16
C GLY A 97 4.63 4.36 -7.06
N ALA A 98 4.21 5.63 -7.14
CA ALA A 98 3.13 6.08 -8.01
C ALA A 98 3.57 6.06 -9.48
N TRP A 99 3.71 4.87 -10.07
CA TRP A 99 4.09 4.71 -11.48
C TRP A 99 3.36 3.51 -12.12
N ALA A 100 2.03 3.43 -12.00
CA ALA A 100 1.27 2.39 -12.71
C ALA A 100 -0.15 2.80 -13.17
N GLN A 101 -0.55 4.06 -13.03
CA GLN A 101 -1.88 4.52 -13.44
C GLN A 101 -1.82 5.87 -14.15
N SER A 102 -1.09 5.98 -15.26
CA SER A 102 -1.14 7.19 -16.12
C SER A 102 -0.85 6.97 -17.61
N HIS A 103 -0.80 5.74 -18.12
CA HIS A 103 -0.59 5.50 -19.56
C HIS A 103 -1.45 4.35 -20.08
N ALA A 104 -2.76 4.56 -20.11
CA ALA A 104 -3.65 3.86 -21.03
C ALA A 104 -4.77 4.83 -21.42
N THR A 105 -4.89 5.09 -22.72
CA THR A 105 -5.88 5.98 -23.37
C THR A 105 -5.42 7.42 -23.59
N ASP A 106 -4.51 7.60 -24.56
CA ASP A 106 -4.58 8.76 -25.46
C ASP A 106 -4.33 8.23 -26.88
N THR A 107 -5.37 7.64 -27.47
CA THR A 107 -5.46 7.47 -28.92
C THR A 107 -6.22 8.70 -29.43
N PRO A 108 -5.59 9.62 -30.19
CA PRO A 108 -6.31 10.74 -30.77
C PRO A 108 -7.31 10.23 -31.80
N PRO A 109 -8.49 10.87 -31.96
CA PRO A 109 -9.39 10.54 -33.05
C PRO A 109 -8.75 10.95 -34.38
N GLU A 110 -8.73 10.05 -35.36
CA GLU A 110 -8.43 10.40 -36.76
C GLU A 110 -9.47 11.43 -37.25
N THR A 111 -9.00 12.62 -37.60
CA THR A 111 -9.82 13.66 -38.23
C THR A 111 -10.01 13.32 -39.70
N ASP A 112 -11.24 13.02 -40.07
CA ASP A 112 -11.73 12.86 -41.43
C ASP A 112 -11.58 14.20 -42.20
N ILE A 113 -10.78 14.22 -43.28
CA ILE A 113 -10.71 15.36 -44.20
C ILE A 113 -11.35 14.95 -45.53
N GLN A 114 -12.58 15.45 -45.73
CA GLN A 114 -13.26 15.44 -47.02
C GLN A 114 -13.62 16.87 -47.44
N GLN A 115 -12.96 17.42 -48.46
CA GLN A 115 -13.52 18.40 -49.43
C GLN A 115 -12.49 18.67 -50.56
N HIS A 116 -12.70 18.24 -51.81
CA HIS A 116 -13.57 18.71 -52.91
C HIS A 116 -13.00 19.87 -53.76
N SER A 117 -12.79 19.55 -55.06
CA SER A 117 -13.03 20.32 -56.30
C SER A 117 -12.18 21.56 -56.69
N ALA A 118 -11.51 21.47 -57.87
CA ALA A 118 -11.79 22.33 -59.06
C ALA A 118 -10.88 22.05 -60.30
N THR A 119 -11.54 21.68 -61.42
CA THR A 119 -11.46 22.24 -62.80
C THR A 119 -10.19 22.19 -63.69
N ALA A 120 -10.35 21.41 -64.78
CA ALA A 120 -9.99 21.58 -66.21
C ALA A 120 -8.53 21.77 -66.71
N GLY A 121 -8.17 20.95 -67.71
CA GLY A 121 -7.05 21.18 -68.62
C GLY A 121 -6.86 20.03 -69.63
N THR A 122 -7.17 20.30 -70.90
CA THR A 122 -7.27 19.37 -72.03
C THR A 122 -5.91 18.93 -72.62
N ALA A 123 -5.88 17.71 -73.19
CA ALA A 123 -5.23 17.28 -74.46
C ALA A 123 -4.19 16.14 -74.39
N GLY A 124 -4.37 15.12 -75.24
CA GLY A 124 -3.25 14.30 -75.75
C GLY A 124 -3.43 12.79 -75.87
N THR A 125 -4.27 12.34 -76.80
CA THR A 125 -4.06 11.22 -77.76
C THR A 125 -3.34 9.92 -77.33
N VAL A 126 -4.08 8.80 -77.42
CA VAL A 126 -3.55 7.43 -77.65
C VAL A 126 -3.93 7.03 -79.09
N PRO A 127 -3.18 6.15 -79.79
CA PRO A 127 -3.49 4.73 -79.65
C PRO A 127 -2.29 3.75 -79.77
N HIS A 128 -2.48 2.61 -79.09
CA HIS A 128 -2.13 1.22 -79.46
C HIS A 128 -1.09 0.94 -80.56
N GLY A 129 -0.09 0.14 -80.18
CA GLY A 129 0.62 -0.80 -81.05
C GLY A 129 0.88 -2.10 -80.30
N THR A 130 0.24 -3.18 -80.74
CA THR A 130 0.52 -4.57 -80.35
C THR A 130 1.51 -5.16 -81.35
N VAL A 131 2.52 -5.89 -80.87
CA VAL A 131 2.92 -7.29 -81.16
C VAL A 131 4.24 -7.53 -80.44
#